data_AF-A0A832LPZ4-F1
#
_entry.id   AF-A0A832LPZ4-F1
#
_cell.length_a   1.000
_cell.length_b   1.000
_cell.length_c   1.000
_cell.angle_alpha   90.00
_cell.angle_beta   90.00
_cell.angle_gamma   90.00
#
_symmetry.space_group_name_H-M   'P 1'
#
loop_
_entity.id
_entity.type
_entity.pdbx_description
1 polymer ?
#
loop_
_entity_poly.entity_id
_entity_poly.type
_entity_poly.pdbx_seq_one_letter_code
_entity_poly.pdbx_strand_id
1 'polypeptide(L)'
;HRRIERPVFGLALHRDDGLILAGPNTQTSRFEVGTIEGTGFVEYHVDMLPLMEGRYDLTVSVYDETLTHAYDHQYRYYPFRVKSRSIRQMHGFVYIPCTWAASTGQAAQHVIEAREERS
;
A
#
# COMPACT_ATOMS: atom_id res chain seq x y z
N HIS A 1 9.74 28.28 15.08
CA HIS A 1 8.82 27.41 14.32
C HIS A 1 8.56 28.11 12.99
N ARG A 2 8.73 27.45 11.85
CA ARG A 2 8.49 28.05 10.52
C ARG A 2 7.22 27.45 9.94
N ARG A 3 6.31 28.30 9.47
CA ARG A 3 5.12 27.91 8.72
C ARG A 3 5.53 27.22 7.41
N ILE A 4 4.91 26.07 7.11
CA ILE A 4 5.12 25.32 5.86
C ILE A 4 3.79 25.23 5.12
N GLU A 5 3.79 25.63 3.85
CA GLU A 5 2.61 25.61 2.99
C GLU A 5 2.60 24.36 2.11
N ARG A 6 1.44 23.71 2.06
CA ARG A 6 1.17 22.51 1.24
C ARG A 6 2.28 21.45 1.29
N PRO A 7 2.72 21.03 2.50
CA PRO A 7 3.72 19.97 2.62
C PRO A 7 3.18 18.66 2.04
N VAL A 8 4.06 17.88 1.43
CA VAL A 8 3.77 16.52 0.99
C VAL A 8 4.39 15.54 1.96
N PHE A 9 3.54 14.78 2.66
CA PHE A 9 3.98 13.68 3.52
C PHE A 9 4.02 12.41 2.68
N GLY A 10 5.17 11.74 2.69
CA GLY A 10 5.42 10.53 1.91
C GLY A 10 5.78 9.35 2.79
N LEU A 11 5.42 8.16 2.31
CA LEU A 11 5.83 6.89 2.87
C LEU A 11 6.28 5.98 1.73
N ALA A 12 7.34 5.20 1.94
CA ALA A 12 7.68 4.10 1.04
C ALA A 12 7.94 2.83 1.84
N LEU A 13 7.24 1.76 1.46
CA LEU A 13 7.40 0.43 2.00
C LEU A 13 8.41 -0.34 1.15
N HIS A 14 9.47 -0.80 1.78
CA HIS A 14 10.50 -1.61 1.14
C HIS A 14 10.50 -3.02 1.72
N ARG A 15 10.91 -3.97 0.89
CA ARG A 15 11.42 -5.26 1.35
C ARG A 15 12.89 -5.11 1.78
N ASP A 16 13.38 -6.05 2.58
CA ASP A 16 14.77 -6.06 3.06
C ASP A 16 15.83 -5.94 1.95
N ASP A 17 15.60 -6.51 0.77
CA ASP A 17 16.47 -6.37 -0.40
C ASP A 17 16.40 -5.01 -1.13
N GLY A 18 15.60 -4.07 -0.62
CA GLY A 18 15.47 -2.71 -1.16
C GLY A 18 14.38 -2.56 -2.23
N LEU A 19 13.66 -3.62 -2.59
CA LEU A 19 12.53 -3.51 -3.51
C LEU A 19 11.43 -2.62 -2.89
N ILE A 20 11.02 -1.58 -3.61
CA ILE A 20 9.87 -0.73 -3.23
C ILE A 20 8.58 -1.47 -3.60
N LEU A 21 7.74 -1.71 -2.59
CA LEU A 21 6.43 -2.36 -2.77
C LEU A 21 5.29 -1.35 -2.88
N ALA A 22 5.38 -0.23 -2.16
CA ALA A 22 4.42 0.87 -2.22
C ALA A 22 5.11 2.19 -1.88
N GLY A 23 4.66 3.29 -2.47
CA GLY A 23 5.20 4.62 -2.25
C GLY A 23 4.15 5.73 -2.22
N PRO A 24 3.11 5.64 -1.36
CA PRO A 24 2.07 6.66 -1.30
C PRO A 24 2.60 7.99 -0.74
N ASN A 25 1.93 9.08 -1.11
CA ASN A 25 2.11 10.37 -0.46
C ASN A 25 0.80 11.15 -0.52
N THR A 26 0.68 12.19 0.31
CA THR A 26 -0.55 12.99 0.41
C THR A 26 -0.97 13.60 -0.93
N GLN A 27 -0.03 13.99 -1.80
CA GLN A 27 -0.32 14.56 -3.12
C GLN A 27 -0.96 13.53 -4.07
N THR A 28 -0.36 12.36 -4.23
CA THR A 28 -0.87 11.26 -5.07
C THR A 28 -2.17 10.66 -4.53
N SER A 29 -2.35 10.71 -3.21
CA SER A 29 -3.60 10.34 -2.54
C SER A 29 -4.68 11.42 -2.60
N ARG A 30 -4.41 12.59 -3.19
CA ARG A 30 -5.31 13.76 -3.25
C ARG A 30 -5.80 14.20 -1.85
N PHE A 31 -4.94 14.06 -0.85
CA PHE A 31 -5.17 14.52 0.51
C PHE A 31 -4.49 15.89 0.70
N GLU A 32 -5.30 16.93 0.88
CA GLU A 32 -4.80 18.29 1.08
C GLU A 32 -4.44 18.54 2.55
N VAL A 33 -3.15 18.67 2.83
CA VAL A 33 -2.66 18.93 4.20
C VAL A 33 -2.82 20.41 4.59
N GLY A 34 -2.96 21.30 3.62
CA GLY A 34 -3.07 22.74 3.86
C GLY A 34 -1.76 23.36 4.33
N THR A 35 -1.82 24.23 5.34
CA THR A 35 -0.64 24.83 5.97
C THR A 35 -0.44 24.23 7.35
N ILE A 36 0.80 23.91 7.71
CA ILE A 36 1.16 23.43 9.04
C ILE A 36 2.05 24.44 9.79
N GLU A 37 1.88 24.48 11.11
CA GLU A 37 2.72 25.24 12.04
C GLU A 37 2.66 24.58 13.43
N GLY A 38 3.80 24.50 14.12
CA GLY A 38 3.87 23.88 15.44
C GLY A 38 3.99 22.35 15.40
N THR A 39 3.49 21.69 16.45
CA THR A 39 3.56 20.22 16.60
C THR A 39 2.24 19.59 16.15
N GLY A 40 2.32 18.46 15.46
CA GLY A 40 1.17 17.69 15.01
C GLY A 40 1.59 16.31 14.52
N PHE A 41 0.63 15.55 13.99
CA PHE A 41 0.86 14.23 13.41
C PHE A 41 0.01 14.04 12.16
N VAL A 42 0.46 13.16 11.26
CA VAL A 42 -0.29 12.67 10.10
C VAL A 42 -0.37 11.16 10.22
N GLU A 43 -1.55 10.59 10.00
CA GLU A 43 -1.75 9.16 10.05
C GLU A 43 -1.97 8.60 8.65
N TYR A 44 -1.30 7.49 8.35
CA TYR A 44 -1.53 6.71 7.14
C TYR A 44 -2.17 5.38 7.55
N HIS A 45 -3.45 5.24 7.26
CA HIS A 45 -4.24 4.05 7.61
C HIS A 45 -4.22 3.07 6.44
N VAL A 46 -3.92 1.80 6.73
CA VAL A 46 -3.87 0.73 5.74
C VAL A 46 -4.94 -0.30 6.10
N ASP A 47 -5.99 -0.41 5.30
CA ASP A 47 -7.13 -1.31 5.57
C ASP A 47 -6.71 -2.78 5.59
N MET A 48 -5.81 -3.14 4.68
CA MET A 48 -5.25 -4.47 4.58
C MET A 48 -3.79 -4.37 4.17
N LEU A 49 -2.94 -5.11 4.87
CA LEU A 49 -1.52 -5.23 4.56
C LEU A 49 -1.25 -6.62 3.97
N PRO A 50 -1.51 -6.85 2.65
CA PRO A 50 -1.41 -8.17 2.03
C PRO A 50 0.04 -8.53 1.73
N LEU A 51 0.93 -8.45 2.72
CA LEU A 51 2.33 -8.78 2.58
C LEU A 51 2.57 -10.25 2.91
N MET A 52 3.52 -10.86 2.21
CA MET A 52 4.03 -12.18 2.56
C MET A 52 4.87 -12.11 3.85
N GLU A 53 5.12 -13.26 4.48
CA GLU A 53 6.04 -13.33 5.62
C GLU A 53 7.44 -12.85 5.20
N GLY A 54 8.05 -11.98 6.00
CA GLY A 54 9.32 -11.37 5.63
C GLY A 54 9.75 -10.20 6.50
N ARG A 55 10.86 -9.58 6.08
CA ARG A 55 11.43 -8.36 6.67
C ARG A 55 11.19 -7.20 5.73
N TYR A 56 10.78 -6.08 6.31
CA TYR A 56 10.41 -4.87 5.61
C TYR A 56 10.95 -3.67 6.36
N ASP A 57 10.99 -2.53 5.71
CA ASP A 57 11.27 -1.25 6.34
C ASP A 57 10.51 -0.12 5.66
N LEU A 58 10.37 1.00 6.38
CA LEU A 58 9.72 2.20 5.87
C LEU A 58 10.72 3.33 5.69
N THR A 59 10.55 4.05 4.59
CA THR A 59 10.96 5.45 4.47
C THR A 59 9.77 6.33 4.80
N VAL A 60 10.00 7.39 5.56
CA VAL A 60 9.01 8.47 5.77
C VAL A 60 9.66 9.80 5.42
N SER A 61 8.88 10.73 4.89
CA SER A 61 9.42 12.01 4.42
C SER A 61 8.41 13.13 4.46
N VAL A 62 8.92 14.36 4.53
CA VAL A 62 8.16 15.60 4.36
C VAL A 62 8.87 16.44 3.31
N TYR A 63 8.17 16.76 2.23
CA TYR A 63 8.66 17.58 1.13
C TYR A 63 7.83 18.84 0.96
N ASP A 64 8.35 19.79 0.20
CA ASP A 64 7.56 20.84 -0.40
C ASP A 64 6.60 20.28 -1.47
N GLU A 65 5.65 21.10 -1.92
CA GLU A 65 4.66 20.69 -2.92
C GLU A 65 5.28 20.23 -4.25
N THR A 66 6.44 20.77 -4.60
CA THR A 66 7.14 20.44 -5.85
C THR A 66 7.91 19.11 -5.76
N LEU A 67 8.00 18.51 -4.58
CA LEU A 67 8.79 17.32 -4.29
C LEU A 67 10.29 17.49 -4.55
N THR A 68 10.79 18.72 -4.60
CA THR A 68 12.21 19.01 -4.87
C THR A 68 13.00 19.33 -3.61
N HIS A 69 12.33 19.87 -2.59
CA HIS A 69 12.94 20.21 -1.31
C HIS A 69 12.41 19.30 -0.20
N ALA A 70 13.31 18.46 0.34
CA ALA A 70 13.01 17.69 1.55
C ALA A 70 13.16 18.59 2.78
N TYR A 71 12.09 18.74 3.56
CA TYR A 71 12.20 19.25 4.92
C TYR A 71 12.79 18.19 5.85
N ASP A 72 12.37 16.93 5.65
CA ASP A 72 12.95 15.75 6.29
C ASP A 72 12.79 14.53 5.37
N HIS A 73 13.77 13.65 5.38
CA HIS A 73 13.75 12.41 4.62
C HIS A 73 14.50 11.31 5.37
N GLN A 74 13.75 10.36 5.92
CA GLN A 74 14.30 9.29 6.72
C GLN A 74 14.23 7.99 5.92
N TYR A 75 15.29 7.74 5.15
CA TYR A 75 15.38 6.61 4.24
C TYR A 75 15.58 5.27 4.97
N ARG A 76 14.57 4.38 4.92
CA ARG A 76 14.61 3.00 5.46
C ARG A 76 14.95 2.89 6.96
N TYR A 77 14.50 3.84 7.77
CA TYR A 77 14.82 3.90 9.20
C TYR A 77 13.98 2.97 10.09
N TYR A 78 12.85 2.46 9.59
CA TYR A 78 11.85 1.80 10.42
C TYR A 78 11.60 0.34 10.03
N PRO A 79 12.43 -0.61 10.51
CA PRO A 79 12.29 -2.02 10.17
C PRO A 79 11.14 -2.68 10.93
N PHE A 80 10.44 -3.59 10.26
CA PHE A 80 9.43 -4.47 10.87
C PHE A 80 9.43 -5.86 10.22
N ARG A 81 8.71 -6.79 10.83
CA ARG A 81 8.56 -8.16 10.31
C ARG A 81 7.09 -8.52 10.20
N VAL A 82 6.72 -9.08 9.05
CA VAL A 82 5.41 -9.72 8.86
C VAL A 82 5.59 -11.21 9.15
N LYS A 83 4.72 -11.76 9.99
CA LYS A 83 4.65 -13.20 10.25
C LYS A 83 3.29 -13.71 9.83
N SER A 84 3.23 -14.83 9.13
CA SER A 84 1.98 -15.46 8.73
C SER A 84 1.86 -16.84 9.37
N ARG A 85 0.70 -17.11 9.98
CA ARG A 85 0.40 -18.44 10.54
C ARG A 85 -0.41 -19.32 9.60
N SER A 86 -1.07 -18.74 8.60
CA SER A 86 -2.19 -19.39 7.91
C SER A 86 -2.23 -19.19 6.40
N ILE A 87 -1.35 -18.34 5.84
CA ILE A 87 -1.33 -18.10 4.38
C ILE A 87 -0.69 -19.30 3.69
N ARG A 88 -1.43 -19.91 2.75
CA ARG A 88 -0.97 -21.07 1.96
C ARG A 88 -0.22 -20.68 0.69
N GLN A 89 -0.29 -19.42 0.27
CA GLN A 89 0.46 -18.93 -0.89
C GLN A 89 1.96 -19.06 -0.60
N MET A 90 2.69 -19.78 -1.45
CA MET A 90 4.12 -20.07 -1.22
C MET A 90 5.07 -19.07 -1.91
N HIS A 91 4.60 -18.39 -2.95
CA HIS A 91 5.42 -17.52 -3.79
C HIS A 91 4.83 -16.12 -3.95
N GLY A 92 5.68 -15.18 -4.34
CA GLY A 92 5.31 -13.78 -4.55
C GLY A 92 5.64 -12.88 -3.35
N PHE A 93 5.34 -11.59 -3.49
CA PHE A 93 5.62 -10.56 -2.47
C PHE A 93 4.34 -10.05 -1.79
N VAL A 94 3.21 -10.23 -2.46
CA VAL A 94 1.89 -9.87 -1.97
C VAL A 94 0.99 -11.09 -1.92
N TYR A 95 0.14 -11.17 -0.90
CA TYR A 95 -0.93 -12.15 -0.80
C TYR A 95 -2.10 -11.74 -1.69
N ILE A 96 -2.54 -12.63 -2.58
CA ILE A 96 -3.71 -12.40 -3.43
C ILE A 96 -4.86 -13.26 -2.89
N PRO A 97 -5.92 -12.66 -2.31
CA PRO A 97 -7.08 -13.42 -1.87
C PRO A 97 -7.81 -13.99 -3.10
N CYS A 98 -7.87 -15.32 -3.20
CA CYS A 98 -8.48 -15.99 -4.34
C CYS A 98 -9.25 -17.25 -3.93
N THR A 99 -10.12 -17.70 -4.84
CA THR A 99 -10.88 -18.94 -4.71
C THR A 99 -10.78 -19.72 -6.01
N TRP A 100 -10.73 -21.05 -5.91
CA TRP A 100 -10.74 -21.94 -7.07
C TRP A 100 -12.16 -22.45 -7.34
N ALA A 101 -12.54 -22.52 -8.61
CA ALA A 101 -13.75 -23.19 -9.07
C ALA A 101 -13.39 -24.16 -10.19
N ALA A 102 -14.01 -25.34 -10.21
CA ALA A 102 -13.85 -26.34 -11.26
C ALA A 102 -15.24 -26.78 -11.75
N SER A 103 -15.40 -26.91 -13.06
CA SER A 103 -16.53 -27.61 -13.68
C SER A 103 -16.03 -28.87 -14.37
N THR A 104 -16.71 -29.99 -14.15
CA THR A 104 -16.48 -31.22 -14.91
C THR A 104 -17.40 -31.25 -16.14
N GLY A 105 -16.99 -31.96 -17.19
CA GLY A 105 -17.59 -31.95 -18.53
C GLY A 105 -19.04 -32.44 -18.68
N GLN A 106 -19.83 -32.52 -17.60
CA GLN A 106 -21.28 -32.76 -17.66
C GLN A 106 -22.12 -31.62 -17.06
N ALA A 107 -21.51 -30.52 -16.63
CA ALA A 107 -22.22 -29.32 -16.16
C ALA A 107 -21.77 -28.03 -16.86
N ALA A 108 -21.26 -28.12 -18.10
CA ALA A 108 -20.89 -26.95 -18.89
C ALA A 108 -22.09 -26.28 -19.62
N GLN A 109 -23.29 -26.88 -19.58
CA GLN A 109 -24.45 -26.37 -20.33
C GLN A 109 -25.37 -25.41 -19.57
N HIS A 110 -25.29 -25.27 -18.23
CA HIS A 110 -26.25 -24.41 -17.50
C HIS A 110 -25.72 -23.05 -17.02
N VAL A 111 -24.43 -22.73 -17.18
CA VAL A 111 -23.87 -21.44 -16.70
C VAL A 111 -23.87 -20.34 -17.78
N ILE A 112 -24.11 -20.69 -19.05
CA ILE A 112 -24.15 -19.69 -20.13
C ILE A 112 -25.54 -19.06 -20.27
N GLU A 113 -26.64 -19.78 -20.04
CA GLU A 113 -28.01 -19.25 -20.21
C GLU A 113 -28.41 -18.20 -19.15
N ALA A 114 -27.89 -18.27 -17.92
CA ALA A 114 -28.26 -17.33 -16.85
C ALA A 114 -27.66 -15.90 -17.00
N ARG A 115 -26.89 -15.64 -18.06
CA ARG A 115 -26.37 -14.30 -18.40
C ARG A 115 -27.11 -13.62 -19.55
N GLU A 116 -27.94 -14.34 -20.32
CA GLU A 116 -28.72 -13.75 -21.41
C GLU A 116 -30.14 -13.33 -20.97
N GLU A 117 -30.70 -13.90 -19.90
CA GLU A 117 -32.02 -13.50 -19.37
C GLU A 117 -32.01 -12.24 -18.46
N ARG A 118 -30.87 -11.54 -18.38
CA ARG A 118 -30.74 -10.26 -17.65
C ARG A 118 -30.28 -9.09 -18.53
N SER A 119 -30.54 -9.18 -19.84
CA SER A 119 -30.45 -8.03 -20.76
C SER A 119 -31.81 -7.57 -21.24
#